data_AF-A0A521L0I9-F1
#
_entry.id   AF-A0A521L0I9-F1
#
_cell.length_a   1.000
_cell.length_b   1.000
_cell.length_c   1.000
_cell.angle_alpha   90.00
_cell.angle_beta   90.00
_cell.angle_gamma   90.00
#
_symmetry.space_group_name_H-M   'P 1'
#
loop_
_entity.id
_entity.type
_entity.pdbx_description
1 polymer ?
#
loop_
_entity_poly.entity_id
_entity_poly.type
_entity_poly.pdbx_seq_one_letter_code
_entity_poly.pdbx_strand_id
1 'polypeptide(L)'
;MRLTETLAQEMWPFNVEINCVAPGFVITRLHQDTIAAGEKAGKAFLENTKRQIEAGGVSATVGAGAAAFLISDEAKGITGKFVAAPYDGWDRWGKHLKELQGMDIFTLRRIVPKDRGMDWQ
;
A
#
# COMPACT_ATOMS: atom_id res chain seq x y z
N MET A 1 -4.91 -2.82 4.08
CA MET A 1 -4.20 -2.86 5.38
C MET A 1 -5.29 -2.87 6.45
N ARG A 2 -5.33 -3.84 7.36
CA ARG A 2 -6.52 -4.06 8.20
C ARG A 2 -6.91 -2.87 9.07
N LEU A 3 -5.92 -2.16 9.63
CA LEU A 3 -6.17 -0.93 10.38
C LEU A 3 -6.85 0.14 9.51
N THR A 4 -6.41 0.34 8.27
CA THR A 4 -7.06 1.26 7.30
C THR A 4 -8.52 0.93 7.08
N GLU A 5 -8.86 -0.35 6.91
CA GLU A 5 -10.22 -0.80 6.66
C GLU A 5 -11.13 -0.57 7.88
N THR A 6 -10.64 -0.84 9.09
CA THR A 6 -11.35 -0.57 10.34
C THR A 6 -11.58 0.93 10.53
N LEU A 7 -10.52 1.74 10.42
CA LEU A 7 -10.63 3.18 10.60
C LEU A 7 -11.54 3.82 9.53
N ALA A 8 -11.50 3.33 8.29
CA ALA A 8 -12.40 3.80 7.24
C ALA A 8 -13.88 3.63 7.61
N GLN A 9 -14.25 2.54 8.28
CA GLN A 9 -15.62 2.32 8.76
C GLN A 9 -15.95 3.21 9.97
N GLU A 10 -15.04 3.32 10.93
CA GLU A 10 -15.24 4.14 12.13
C GLU A 10 -15.34 5.64 11.80
N MET A 11 -14.62 6.09 10.78
CA MET A 11 -14.53 7.49 10.39
C MET A 11 -15.57 7.90 9.32
N TRP A 12 -16.28 6.93 8.74
CA TRP A 12 -17.33 7.17 7.75
C TRP A 12 -18.41 8.17 8.21
N PRO A 13 -18.97 8.10 9.44
CA PRO A 13 -19.98 9.06 9.91
C PRO A 13 -19.48 10.49 9.99
N PHE A 14 -18.16 10.70 10.00
CA PHE A 14 -17.51 12.01 10.05
C PHE A 14 -17.10 12.52 8.66
N ASN A 15 -17.45 11.80 7.59
CA ASN A 15 -17.02 12.09 6.21
C ASN A 15 -15.50 12.15 6.05
N VAL A 16 -14.78 11.25 6.75
CA VAL A 16 -13.32 11.13 6.64
C VAL A 16 -12.98 9.83 5.93
N GLU A 17 -12.25 9.96 4.82
CA GLU A 17 -11.81 8.85 3.98
C GLU A 17 -10.40 8.42 4.37
N ILE A 18 -10.19 7.12 4.51
CA ILE A 18 -8.92 6.55 4.99
C ILE A 18 -8.47 5.47 4.03
N ASN A 19 -7.30 5.68 3.43
CA ASN A 19 -6.66 4.74 2.51
C ASN A 19 -5.20 4.53 2.89
N CYS A 20 -4.57 3.50 2.34
CA CYS A 20 -3.15 3.22 2.54
C CYS A 20 -2.45 3.15 1.19
N VAL A 21 -1.28 3.80 1.10
CA VAL A 21 -0.44 3.77 -0.10
C VAL A 21 0.82 2.98 0.20
N ALA A 22 1.06 1.93 -0.58
CA ALA A 22 2.34 1.25 -0.68
C ALA A 22 3.10 1.79 -1.91
N PRO A 23 4.10 2.68 -1.73
CA PRO A 23 4.76 3.35 -2.84
C PRO A 23 5.79 2.47 -3.56
N GLY A 24 6.07 1.26 -3.07
CA GLY A 24 7.18 0.43 -3.52
C GLY A 24 8.52 0.83 -2.87
N PHE A 25 9.63 0.39 -3.44
CA PHE A 25 10.97 0.69 -2.91
C PHE A 25 11.42 2.08 -3.37
N VAL A 26 10.97 3.13 -2.68
CA VAL A 26 11.43 4.50 -2.93
C VAL A 26 12.77 4.70 -2.23
N ILE A 27 13.82 5.03 -2.98
CA ILE A 27 15.14 5.27 -2.40
C ILE A 27 15.08 6.55 -1.55
N THR A 28 15.36 6.40 -0.27
CA THR A 28 15.39 7.48 0.74
C THR A 28 16.64 7.36 1.61
N ARG A 29 16.87 8.38 2.45
CA ARG A 29 17.95 8.39 3.45
C ARG A 29 17.95 7.16 4.36
N LEU A 30 16.78 6.57 4.66
CA LEU A 30 16.68 5.35 5.46
C LEU A 30 17.49 4.18 4.86
N HIS A 31 17.57 4.12 3.53
CA HIS A 31 18.34 3.09 2.85
C HIS A 31 19.85 3.36 2.93
N GLN A 32 20.26 4.64 3.01
CA GLN A 32 21.66 4.99 3.27
C GLN A 32 22.05 4.56 4.69
N ASP A 33 21.17 4.74 5.67
CA ASP A 33 21.38 4.26 7.04
C ASP A 33 21.53 2.74 7.08
N THR A 34 20.74 2.00 6.28
CA THR A 34 20.89 0.54 6.11
C THR A 34 22.27 0.18 5.54
N ILE A 35 22.74 0.90 4.51
CA ILE A 35 24.08 0.67 3.92
C ILE A 35 25.18 0.96 4.94
N ALA A 36 25.07 2.07 5.67
CA ALA A 36 26.03 2.49 6.68
C ALA A 36 26.09 1.52 7.88
N ALA A 37 24.95 0.97 8.28
CA ALA A 37 24.87 -0.03 9.35
C ALA A 37 25.53 -1.37 8.97
N GLY A 38 25.69 -1.66 7.68
CA GLY A 38 26.31 -2.88 7.19
C GLY A 38 25.60 -4.13 7.70
N GLU A 39 26.36 -5.12 8.17
CA GLU A 39 25.82 -6.41 8.63
C GLU A 39 24.86 -6.28 9.81
N LYS A 40 24.92 -5.19 10.60
CA LYS A 40 23.99 -4.93 11.71
C LYS A 40 22.55 -4.73 11.24
N ALA A 41 22.35 -4.35 9.98
CA ALA A 41 21.02 -4.27 9.38
C ALA A 41 20.43 -5.66 9.02
N GLY A 42 21.23 -6.72 9.14
CA GLY A 42 20.90 -8.08 8.72
C GLY A 42 21.27 -8.32 7.26
N LYS A 43 21.96 -9.44 7.00
CA LYS A 43 22.54 -9.77 5.69
C LYS A 43 21.52 -9.69 4.53
N ALA A 44 20.39 -10.38 4.67
CA ALA A 44 19.36 -10.42 3.64
C ALA A 44 18.74 -9.03 3.34
N PHE A 45 18.53 -8.22 4.37
CA PHE A 45 17.96 -6.88 4.21
C PHE A 45 18.95 -5.91 3.56
N LEU A 46 20.23 -5.99 3.95
CA LEU A 46 21.32 -5.23 3.33
C LEU A 46 21.49 -5.61 1.84
N GLU A 47 21.54 -6.91 1.52
CA GLU A 47 21.67 -7.40 0.14
C GLU A 47 20.49 -6.96 -0.73
N ASN A 48 19.26 -7.10 -0.23
CA ASN A 48 18.07 -6.62 -0.94
C ASN A 48 18.10 -5.10 -1.14
N THR A 49 18.53 -4.33 -0.14
CA THR A 49 18.64 -2.87 -0.23
C THR A 49 19.64 -2.45 -1.30
N LYS A 50 20.84 -3.06 -1.33
CA LYS A 50 21.85 -2.81 -2.37
C LYS A 50 21.28 -3.07 -3.77
N ARG A 51 20.68 -4.25 -3.97
CA ARG A 51 20.08 -4.64 -5.25
C ARG A 51 19.00 -3.66 -5.71
N GLN A 52 18.13 -3.23 -4.81
CA GLN A 52 17.04 -2.31 -5.17
C GLN A 52 17.55 -0.89 -5.48
N ILE A 53 18.60 -0.43 -4.80
CA ILE A 53 19.28 0.82 -5.13
C ILE A 53 19.93 0.72 -6.53
N GLU A 54 20.63 -0.38 -6.82
CA GLU A 54 21.26 -0.64 -8.13
C GLU A 54 20.22 -0.69 -9.26
N ALA A 55 19.04 -1.25 -9.00
CA ALA A 55 17.93 -1.30 -9.94
C ALA A 55 17.20 0.06 -10.12
N GLY A 56 17.60 1.10 -9.39
CA GLY A 56 17.02 2.46 -9.48
C GLY A 56 15.76 2.69 -8.63
N GLY A 57 15.23 1.65 -7.98
CA GLY A 57 14.04 1.75 -7.14
C GLY A 57 12.79 2.27 -7.86
N VAL A 58 11.83 2.77 -7.08
CA VAL A 58 10.60 3.42 -7.58
C VAL A 58 10.72 4.92 -7.39
N SER A 59 10.34 5.70 -8.41
CA SER A 59 10.27 7.15 -8.30
C SER A 59 9.33 7.58 -7.16
N ALA A 60 9.77 8.53 -6.35
CA ALA A 60 8.95 9.12 -5.28
C ALA A 60 7.63 9.72 -5.81
N THR A 61 7.62 10.16 -7.08
CA THR A 61 6.42 10.72 -7.73
C THR A 61 5.28 9.71 -7.87
N VAL A 62 5.57 8.40 -7.91
CA VAL A 62 4.54 7.35 -8.01
C VAL A 62 3.70 7.31 -6.72
N GLY A 63 4.35 7.25 -5.57
CA GLY A 63 3.66 7.28 -4.28
C GLY A 63 3.00 8.64 -4.00
N ALA A 64 3.69 9.72 -4.33
CA ALA A 64 3.14 11.08 -4.16
C ALA A 64 1.91 11.32 -5.04
N GLY A 65 1.93 10.84 -6.29
CA GLY A 65 0.79 10.91 -7.20
C GLY A 65 -0.42 10.16 -6.65
N ALA A 66 -0.22 8.94 -6.14
CA ALA A 66 -1.29 8.15 -5.55
C ALA A 66 -1.92 8.87 -4.35
N ALA A 67 -1.09 9.45 -3.47
CA ALA A 67 -1.56 10.23 -2.33
C ALA A 67 -2.33 11.49 -2.79
N ALA A 68 -1.81 12.22 -3.78
CA ALA A 68 -2.46 13.41 -4.32
C ALA A 68 -3.83 13.10 -4.94
N PHE A 69 -3.94 12.00 -5.69
CA PHE A 69 -5.21 11.52 -6.23
C PHE A 69 -6.21 11.18 -5.12
N LEU A 70 -5.80 10.42 -4.11
CA LEU A 70 -6.68 10.01 -3.01
C LEU A 70 -7.20 11.18 -2.15
N ILE A 71 -6.56 12.35 -2.21
CA ILE A 71 -6.99 13.58 -1.52
C ILE A 71 -7.84 14.47 -2.46
N SER A 72 -7.90 14.17 -3.75
CA SER A 72 -8.64 14.95 -4.74
C SER A 72 -10.14 14.64 -4.75
N ASP A 73 -10.94 15.55 -5.32
CA ASP A 73 -12.38 15.36 -5.51
C ASP A 73 -12.71 14.14 -6.39
N GLU A 74 -11.83 13.75 -7.31
CA GLU A 74 -12.03 12.58 -8.18
C GLU A 74 -12.00 11.25 -7.42
N ALA A 75 -11.37 11.23 -6.24
CA ALA A 75 -11.29 10.06 -5.38
C ALA A 75 -12.35 10.06 -4.27
N LYS A 76 -13.23 11.07 -4.23
CA LYS A 76 -14.26 11.18 -3.19
C LYS A 76 -15.11 9.91 -3.11
N GLY A 77 -15.27 9.39 -1.90
CA GLY A 77 -15.96 8.15 -1.59
C GLY A 77 -15.10 6.88 -1.72
N ILE A 78 -13.82 6.99 -2.12
CA ILE A 78 -12.86 5.89 -2.06
C ILE A 78 -12.29 5.83 -0.65
N THR A 79 -12.61 4.77 0.09
CA THR A 79 -12.11 4.57 1.46
C THR A 79 -11.86 3.08 1.74
N GLY A 80 -11.01 2.81 2.71
CA GLY A 80 -10.62 1.47 3.16
C GLY A 80 -9.72 0.72 2.17
N LYS A 81 -9.12 1.38 1.19
CA LYS A 81 -8.36 0.73 0.12
C LYS A 81 -6.86 0.71 0.39
N PHE A 82 -6.21 -0.37 -0.05
CA PHE A 82 -4.77 -0.53 -0.07
C PHE A 82 -4.25 -0.39 -1.51
N VAL A 83 -3.53 0.69 -1.77
CA VAL A 83 -3.02 1.04 -3.10
C VAL A 83 -1.56 0.63 -3.22
N ALA A 84 -1.26 -0.39 -4.01
CA ALA A 84 0.08 -0.64 -4.51
C ALA A 84 0.36 0.33 -5.68
N ALA A 85 0.86 1.51 -5.33
CA ALA A 85 0.95 2.66 -6.24
C ALA A 85 1.62 2.38 -7.60
N PRO A 86 2.66 1.53 -7.70
CA PRO A 86 3.28 1.22 -9.00
C PRO A 86 2.42 0.35 -9.94
N TYR A 87 1.41 -0.35 -9.42
CA TYR A 87 0.74 -1.44 -10.14
C TYR A 87 -0.77 -1.24 -10.33
N ASP A 88 -1.42 -0.53 -9.41
CA ASP A 88 -2.88 -0.59 -9.29
C ASP A 88 -3.67 0.37 -10.18
N GLY A 89 -2.99 1.22 -10.98
CA GLY A 89 -3.66 2.15 -11.90
C GLY A 89 -4.67 3.08 -11.20
N TRP A 90 -4.29 3.57 -10.02
CA TRP A 90 -5.12 4.37 -9.12
C TRP A 90 -5.68 5.64 -9.78
N ASP A 91 -4.99 6.17 -10.79
CA ASP A 91 -5.39 7.33 -11.59
C ASP A 91 -6.73 7.15 -12.33
N ARG A 92 -7.22 5.92 -12.46
CA ARG A 92 -8.50 5.60 -13.12
C ARG A 92 -9.60 5.24 -12.14
N TRP A 93 -9.32 5.14 -10.85
CA TRP A 93 -10.25 4.61 -9.86
C TRP A 93 -11.52 5.44 -9.69
N GLY A 94 -11.46 6.76 -9.93
CA GLY A 94 -12.64 7.63 -9.90
C GLY A 94 -13.75 7.19 -10.87
N LYS A 95 -13.41 6.44 -11.93
CA LYS A 95 -14.36 5.88 -12.90
C LYS A 95 -15.00 4.56 -12.45
N HIS A 96 -14.53 3.98 -11.34
CA HIS A 96 -14.92 2.65 -10.84
C HIS A 96 -15.41 2.71 -9.38
N LEU A 97 -15.97 3.85 -8.97
CA LEU A 97 -16.35 4.10 -7.58
C LEU A 97 -17.36 3.08 -7.05
N LYS A 98 -18.33 2.65 -7.86
CA LYS A 98 -19.36 1.69 -7.45
C LYS A 98 -18.76 0.32 -7.14
N GLU A 99 -17.82 -0.13 -7.96
CA GLU A 99 -17.09 -1.38 -7.76
C GLU A 99 -16.21 -1.29 -6.52
N LEU A 100 -15.50 -0.17 -6.33
CA LEU A 100 -14.67 0.06 -5.15
C LEU A 100 -15.49 0.13 -3.84
N GLN A 101 -16.73 0.60 -3.88
CA GLN A 101 -17.60 0.65 -2.70
C GLN A 101 -18.34 -0.65 -2.44
N GLY A 102 -18.72 -1.39 -3.50
CA GLY A 102 -19.54 -2.59 -3.41
C GLY A 102 -18.79 -3.90 -3.30
N MET A 103 -17.47 -3.91 -3.56
CA MET A 103 -16.65 -5.13 -3.61
C MET A 103 -15.42 -5.03 -2.69
N ASP A 104 -14.76 -6.16 -2.49
CA ASP A 104 -13.57 -6.31 -1.65
C ASP A 104 -12.25 -6.06 -2.42
N ILE A 105 -12.32 -5.47 -3.62
CA ILE A 105 -11.16 -5.14 -4.45
C ILE A 105 -10.25 -4.16 -3.70
N PHE A 106 -8.94 -4.45 -3.69
CA PHE A 106 -7.92 -3.70 -2.96
C PHE A 106 -8.09 -3.68 -1.42
N THR A 107 -8.88 -4.60 -0.87
CA THR A 107 -8.93 -4.86 0.58
C THR A 107 -8.14 -6.13 0.92
N LEU A 108 -7.76 -6.31 2.18
CA LEU A 108 -7.08 -7.54 2.57
C LEU A 108 -8.10 -8.67 2.79
N ARG A 109 -7.67 -9.92 2.60
CA ARG A 109 -8.43 -11.11 3.00
C ARG A 109 -7.68 -11.89 4.08
N ARG A 110 -8.42 -12.40 5.07
CA ARG A 110 -7.87 -13.38 6.00
C ARG A 110 -7.73 -14.71 5.26
N ILE A 111 -6.58 -15.36 5.41
CA ILE A 111 -6.35 -16.73 4.95
C ILE A 111 -6.49 -17.64 6.18
N VAL A 112 -7.29 -18.68 6.06
CA VAL A 112 -7.50 -19.69 7.12
C VAL A 112 -6.81 -21.01 6.76
N PRO A 113 -6.54 -21.92 7.71
CA PRO A 113 -5.88 -23.20 7.45
C PRO A 113 -6.54 -24.01 6.33
N LYS A 114 -7.87 -23.98 6.25
CA LYS A 114 -8.65 -24.61 5.18
C LYS A 114 -8.31 -24.08 3.78
N ASP A 115 -7.98 -22.80 3.65
CA ASP A 115 -7.53 -22.20 2.37
C ASP A 115 -6.15 -22.73 1.93
N ARG A 116 -5.49 -23.51 2.78
CA ARG A 116 -4.18 -24.17 2.55
C ARG A 116 -4.25 -25.68 2.67
N GLY A 117 -5.46 -26.26 2.67
CA GLY A 117 -5.66 -27.71 2.77
C GLY A 117 -5.31 -28.29 4.14
N MET A 118 -5.31 -27.48 5.19
CA MET A 118 -5.04 -27.89 6.56
C MET A 118 -6.33 -27.91 7.39
N ASP A 119 -6.46 -28.88 8.29
CA ASP A 119 -7.68 -29.14 9.08
C ASP A 119 -7.41 -29.05 10.60
N TRP A 120 -6.77 -27.96 11.03
CA TRP A 120 -6.47 -27.70 12.44
C TRP A 120 -7.22 -26.48 13.01
N GLN A 121 -8.22 -25.99 12.29
CA GLN A 121 -9.14 -24.94 12.74
C GLN A 121 -10.57 -25.48 12.77
#